data_AF-A0A9X3KUN7-F1
#
_entry.id   AF-A0A9X3KUN7-F1
#
_cell.length_a   1.000
_cell.length_b   1.000
_cell.length_c   1.000
_cell.angle_alpha   90.00
_cell.angle_beta   90.00
_cell.angle_gamma   90.00
#
_symmetry.space_group_name_H-M   'P 1'
#
loop_
_entity.id
_entity.type
_entity.pdbx_description
1 polymer ?
#
loop_
_entity_poly.entity_id
_entity_poly.type
_entity_poly.pdbx_seq_one_letter_code
_entity_poly.pdbx_strand_id
1 'polypeptide(L)'
;MNLNLSALAVRERAVTLFFIVLLSLAGVYAFVKLGRAEDPSFTIKTLTVTTVWPGATAREMQDLVAEPLEKRIQELAWYDRVETTTRPGFAYLTVTLKDNTPPSAVAEEFYQARKKLGDEARNLPQGVLGPFVNDEYSDVSFGLYALKAQGMPMRDLVREAEKIRQDMLHVPGVKKINILGEQPEQIFVEFSYEKLATLGISPQDIAAALQRRNTVTPAGSIDTQGPQVFIRLDGAYDSVQSIADTPIVASGRALKLSDIAEVRRGYQEPAGYVIRHDGEPAIMLGVVMQQGWNGLELGKALEERSSQIAQSLPLGITLTKVSDQAVNIDAAVGEFMVKFAMALGVVLFVSLIALGWRVGIVVALAVPLTLAVVFIIMLETGRFFDRITLGALILALGLLVDDAIIAIE
;
A
#
# COMPACT_ATOMS: atom_id res chain seq x y z
N MET A 1 13.16 14.16 55.12
CA MET A 1 11.68 14.08 55.06
C MET A 1 11.35 12.79 54.33
N ASN A 2 10.94 11.75 55.04
CA ASN A 2 10.58 10.48 54.41
C ASN A 2 9.20 10.66 53.79
N LEU A 3 9.13 10.76 52.46
CA LEU A 3 7.90 10.75 51.69
C LEU A 3 7.22 9.38 51.88
N ASN A 4 6.21 9.32 52.74
CA ASN A 4 5.35 8.15 52.87
C ASN A 4 4.09 8.38 52.02
N LEU A 5 4.12 7.85 50.79
CA LEU A 5 3.04 8.00 49.80
C LEU A 5 1.73 7.40 50.28
N SER A 6 1.76 6.26 50.97
CA SER A 6 0.57 5.60 51.52
C SER A 6 -0.08 6.44 52.62
N ALA A 7 0.71 7.00 53.54
CA ALA A 7 0.20 7.88 54.60
C ALA A 7 -0.42 9.17 54.02
N LEU A 8 0.17 9.73 52.97
CA LEU A 8 -0.36 10.91 52.29
C LEU A 8 -1.69 10.62 51.58
N ALA A 9 -1.79 9.49 50.88
CA ALA A 9 -3.00 9.08 50.17
C ALA A 9 -4.19 8.80 51.13
N VAL A 10 -3.91 8.29 52.34
CA VAL A 10 -4.93 8.06 53.38
C VAL A 10 -5.35 9.37 54.06
N ARG A 11 -4.41 10.31 54.24
CA ARG A 11 -4.69 11.62 54.87
C ARG A 11 -5.54 12.50 53.96
N GLU A 12 -5.17 12.62 52.69
CA GLU A 12 -5.81 13.51 51.71
C GLU A 12 -6.87 12.78 50.87
N ARG A 13 -7.90 12.22 51.54
CA ARG A 13 -8.92 11.36 50.92
C ARG A 13 -9.62 11.98 49.70
N ALA A 14 -9.88 13.29 49.75
CA ALA A 14 -10.53 14.01 48.65
C ALA A 14 -9.64 14.06 47.40
N VAL A 15 -8.33 14.22 47.58
CA VAL A 15 -7.36 14.24 46.48
C VAL A 15 -7.24 12.84 45.87
N THR A 16 -7.15 11.80 46.70
CA THR A 16 -7.12 10.41 46.25
C THR A 16 -8.38 10.04 45.47
N LEU A 17 -9.57 10.40 45.99
CA LEU A 17 -10.84 10.17 45.29
C LEU A 17 -10.91 10.92 43.96
N PHE A 18 -10.44 12.17 43.92
CA PHE A 18 -10.36 12.95 42.68
C PHE A 18 -9.52 12.24 41.61
N PHE A 19 -8.34 11.73 41.96
CA PHE A 19 -7.50 10.99 41.02
C PHE A 19 -8.12 9.66 40.58
N ILE A 20 -8.79 8.93 41.47
CA ILE A 20 -9.49 7.69 41.11
C ILE A 20 -10.57 7.97 40.05
N VAL A 21 -11.38 9.01 40.26
CA VAL A 21 -12.44 9.41 39.32
C VAL A 21 -11.83 9.90 38.00
N LEU A 22 -10.81 10.74 38.08
CA LEU A 22 -10.11 11.28 36.90
C LEU A 22 -9.52 10.17 36.03
N LEU A 23 -8.77 9.24 36.64
CA LEU A 23 -8.13 8.12 35.94
C LEU A 23 -9.17 7.14 35.39
N SER A 24 -10.25 6.88 36.13
CA SER A 24 -11.36 6.06 35.62
C SER A 24 -11.99 6.66 34.37
N LEU A 25 -12.31 7.96 34.39
CA LEU A 25 -12.90 8.65 33.24
C LEU A 25 -11.92 8.71 32.05
N ALA A 26 -10.65 9.02 32.31
CA ALA A 26 -9.62 9.05 31.28
C ALA A 26 -9.37 7.66 30.68
N GLY A 27 -9.41 6.59 31.48
CA GLY A 27 -9.29 5.22 31.01
C GLY A 27 -10.48 4.75 30.19
N VAL A 28 -11.71 5.14 30.57
CA VAL A 28 -12.91 4.89 29.74
C VAL A 28 -12.78 5.61 28.40
N TYR A 29 -12.37 6.88 28.40
CA TYR A 29 -12.10 7.62 27.17
C TYR A 29 -11.04 6.92 26.31
N ALA A 30 -9.93 6.48 26.92
CA ALA A 30 -8.87 5.76 26.22
C ALA A 30 -9.36 4.43 25.64
N PHE A 31 -10.12 3.65 26.39
CA PHE A 31 -10.71 2.38 25.92
C PHE A 31 -11.59 2.57 24.68
N VAL A 32 -12.39 3.63 24.64
CA VAL A 32 -13.23 3.93 23.46
C VAL A 32 -12.37 4.38 22.27
N LYS A 33 -11.36 5.23 22.50
CA LYS A 33 -10.52 5.80 21.45
C LYS A 33 -9.44 4.88 20.89
N LEU A 34 -8.98 3.88 21.64
CA LEU A 34 -7.97 2.92 21.19
C LEU A 34 -8.46 2.17 19.95
N GLY A 35 -7.63 2.11 18.91
CA GLY A 35 -7.94 1.32 17.71
C GLY A 35 -7.87 -0.19 17.96
N ARG A 36 -8.44 -0.96 17.04
CA ARG A 36 -8.39 -2.42 17.02
C ARG A 36 -7.60 -2.91 15.81
N ALA A 37 -6.72 -3.89 16.02
CA ALA A 37 -5.94 -4.56 15.00
C ALA A 37 -5.91 -6.07 15.27
N GLU A 38 -5.62 -6.88 14.25
CA GLU A 38 -5.42 -8.32 14.45
C GLU A 38 -4.07 -8.58 15.13
N ASP A 39 -3.02 -8.01 14.55
CA ASP A 39 -1.62 -8.13 14.96
C ASP A 39 -0.99 -6.74 15.14
N PRO A 40 0.11 -6.62 15.90
CA PRO A 40 0.83 -5.36 16.02
C PRO A 40 1.42 -4.94 14.68
N SER A 41 1.43 -3.63 14.41
CA SER A 41 2.10 -3.09 13.24
C SER A 41 3.61 -3.27 13.36
N PHE A 42 4.24 -3.84 12.33
CA PHE A 42 5.69 -3.90 12.20
C PHE A 42 6.14 -3.15 10.95
N THR A 43 7.28 -2.47 11.04
CA THR A 43 7.87 -1.78 9.89
C THR A 43 8.60 -2.80 9.03
N ILE A 44 8.12 -3.01 7.81
CA ILE A 44 8.81 -3.82 6.80
C ILE A 44 10.06 -3.06 6.33
N LYS A 45 11.20 -3.75 6.36
CA LYS A 45 12.53 -3.19 6.14
C LYS A 45 13.10 -3.56 4.77
N THR A 46 12.20 -3.76 3.82
CA THR A 46 12.48 -4.26 2.48
C THR A 46 11.99 -3.26 1.46
N LEU A 47 12.83 -2.94 0.49
CA LEU A 47 12.47 -2.19 -0.71
C LEU A 47 12.82 -3.02 -1.93
N THR A 48 12.18 -2.74 -3.06
CA THR A 48 12.46 -3.43 -4.31
C THR A 48 12.89 -2.44 -5.37
N VAL A 49 13.81 -2.89 -6.24
CA VAL A 49 14.33 -2.09 -7.33
C VAL A 49 14.19 -2.88 -8.61
N THR A 50 13.52 -2.28 -9.60
CA THR A 50 13.33 -2.90 -10.91
C THR A 50 14.02 -2.07 -11.98
N THR A 51 14.74 -2.74 -12.88
CA THR A 51 15.41 -2.11 -14.01
C THR A 51 15.18 -2.93 -15.27
N VAL A 52 14.96 -2.26 -16.40
CA VAL A 52 14.66 -2.89 -17.69
C VAL A 52 15.68 -2.42 -18.72
N TRP A 53 16.29 -3.34 -19.46
CA TRP A 53 17.18 -3.01 -20.58
C TRP A 53 16.86 -3.89 -21.79
N PRO A 54 15.90 -3.45 -22.62
CA PRO A 54 15.41 -4.29 -23.71
C PRO A 54 16.54 -4.74 -24.65
N GLY A 55 16.63 -6.05 -24.90
CA GLY A 55 17.62 -6.65 -25.78
C GLY A 55 18.91 -7.14 -25.10
N ALA A 56 19.13 -6.83 -23.82
CA ALA A 56 20.29 -7.33 -23.08
C ALA A 56 20.12 -8.79 -22.64
N THR A 57 21.21 -9.55 -22.62
CA THR A 57 21.23 -10.90 -22.03
C THR A 57 21.15 -10.84 -20.52
N ALA A 58 20.75 -11.95 -19.87
CA ALA A 58 20.71 -12.00 -18.40
C ALA A 58 22.08 -11.75 -17.75
N ARG A 59 23.18 -12.15 -18.41
CA ARG A 59 24.54 -11.91 -17.93
C ARG A 59 24.93 -10.44 -18.07
N GLU A 60 24.64 -9.80 -19.19
CA GLU A 60 24.86 -8.34 -19.33
C GLU A 60 24.03 -7.54 -18.33
N MET A 61 22.78 -7.97 -18.07
CA MET A 61 21.95 -7.38 -17.00
C MET A 61 22.60 -7.53 -15.63
N GLN A 62 23.21 -8.68 -15.33
CA GLN A 62 23.91 -8.89 -14.07
C GLN A 62 25.14 -7.97 -13.96
N ASP A 63 26.03 -8.05 -14.93
CA ASP A 63 27.37 -7.46 -14.83
C ASP A 63 27.36 -5.93 -15.02
N LEU A 64 26.49 -5.43 -15.92
CA LEU A 64 26.49 -4.01 -16.32
C LEU A 64 25.39 -3.18 -15.67
N VAL A 65 24.36 -3.82 -15.10
CA VAL A 65 23.21 -3.12 -14.49
C VAL A 65 23.05 -3.48 -13.03
N ALA A 66 22.85 -4.76 -12.70
CA ALA A 66 22.57 -5.15 -11.34
C ALA A 66 23.79 -4.95 -10.42
N GLU A 67 24.98 -5.41 -10.82
CA GLU A 67 26.18 -5.32 -9.98
C GLU A 67 26.57 -3.86 -9.62
N PRO A 68 26.56 -2.88 -10.54
CA PRO A 68 26.73 -1.47 -10.18
C PRO A 68 25.68 -0.97 -9.16
N LEU A 69 24.41 -1.33 -9.34
CA LEU A 69 23.32 -0.92 -8.44
C LEU A 69 23.46 -1.58 -7.06
N GLU A 70 23.79 -2.87 -7.00
CA GLU A 70 24.06 -3.61 -5.76
C GLU A 70 25.19 -2.96 -4.97
N LYS A 71 26.30 -2.60 -5.63
CA LYS A 71 27.44 -1.92 -4.99
C LYS A 71 27.01 -0.61 -4.34
N ARG A 72 26.11 0.15 -4.96
CA ARG A 72 25.56 1.38 -4.38
C ARG A 72 24.64 1.14 -3.20
N ILE A 73 23.82 0.10 -3.27
CA ILE A 73 22.93 -0.30 -2.17
C ILE A 73 23.72 -0.78 -0.94
N GLN A 74 24.87 -1.44 -1.15
CA GLN A 74 25.75 -1.87 -0.06
C GLN A 74 26.32 -0.70 0.77
N GLU A 75 26.29 0.52 0.25
CA GLU A 75 26.73 1.72 0.97
C GLU A 75 25.68 2.25 1.99
N LEU A 76 24.49 1.63 2.08
CA LEU A 76 23.47 2.00 3.06
C LEU A 76 23.93 1.64 4.48
N ALA A 77 23.64 2.50 5.45
CA ALA A 77 24.15 2.34 6.82
C ALA A 77 23.62 1.05 7.48
N TRP A 78 22.36 0.73 7.18
CA TRP A 78 21.66 -0.43 7.72
C TRP A 78 21.53 -1.57 6.71
N TYR A 79 22.35 -1.59 5.65
CA TYR A 79 22.36 -2.68 4.67
C TYR A 79 22.57 -4.05 5.35
N ASP A 80 21.74 -5.02 5.00
CA ASP A 80 21.94 -6.43 5.35
C ASP A 80 22.29 -7.24 4.10
N ARG A 81 21.34 -7.34 3.16
CA ARG A 81 21.51 -8.13 1.94
C ARG A 81 20.66 -7.62 0.78
N VAL A 82 21.10 -7.93 -0.43
CA VAL A 82 20.32 -7.77 -1.66
C VAL A 82 20.20 -9.12 -2.36
N GLU A 83 18.97 -9.51 -2.69
CA GLU A 83 18.68 -10.68 -3.50
C GLU A 83 18.31 -10.23 -4.91
N THR A 84 19.15 -10.59 -5.89
CA THR A 84 18.99 -10.15 -7.27
C THR A 84 18.54 -11.30 -8.16
N THR A 85 17.50 -11.05 -8.95
CA THR A 85 17.08 -11.93 -10.04
C THR A 85 17.21 -11.20 -11.36
N THR A 86 18.04 -11.73 -12.26
CA THR A 86 18.19 -11.24 -13.62
C THR A 86 17.58 -12.19 -14.64
N ARG A 87 16.93 -11.61 -15.64
CA ARG A 87 16.37 -12.27 -16.83
C ARG A 87 16.78 -11.45 -18.06
N PRO A 88 16.69 -11.98 -19.28
CA PRO A 88 16.94 -11.18 -20.48
C PRO A 88 16.14 -9.87 -20.45
N GLY A 89 16.86 -8.76 -20.49
CA GLY A 89 16.36 -7.39 -20.42
C GLY A 89 15.66 -6.96 -19.13
N PHE A 90 15.77 -7.71 -18.03
CA PHE A 90 15.09 -7.39 -16.77
C PHE A 90 15.93 -7.75 -15.54
N ALA A 91 16.00 -6.85 -14.57
CA ALA A 91 16.63 -7.09 -13.28
C ALA A 91 15.69 -6.65 -12.15
N TYR A 92 15.57 -7.51 -11.13
CA TYR A 92 14.77 -7.29 -9.94
C TYR A 92 15.62 -7.53 -8.70
N LEU A 93 15.81 -6.48 -7.90
CA LEU A 93 16.60 -6.50 -6.68
C LEU A 93 15.65 -6.36 -5.48
N THR A 94 15.74 -7.29 -4.54
CA THR A 94 15.06 -7.20 -3.24
C THR A 94 16.10 -6.82 -2.20
N VAL A 95 16.03 -5.58 -1.71
CA VAL A 95 16.98 -5.04 -0.73
C VAL A 95 16.37 -5.14 0.65
N THR A 96 17.08 -5.78 1.58
CA THR A 96 16.67 -5.93 2.98
C THR A 96 17.66 -5.20 3.88
N LEU A 97 17.14 -4.39 4.80
CA LEU A 97 17.92 -3.76 5.87
C LEU A 97 18.02 -4.70 7.07
N LYS A 98 19.01 -4.48 7.95
CA LYS A 98 19.23 -5.29 9.15
C LYS A 98 18.00 -5.35 10.06
N ASP A 99 17.80 -6.49 10.71
CA ASP A 99 16.68 -6.69 11.64
C ASP A 99 16.67 -5.71 12.81
N ASN A 100 17.83 -5.22 13.25
CA ASN A 100 17.94 -4.23 14.34
C ASN A 100 17.79 -2.77 13.88
N THR A 101 17.50 -2.51 12.60
CA THR A 101 17.31 -1.14 12.09
C THR A 101 16.16 -0.46 12.83
N PRO A 102 16.37 0.74 13.41
CA PRO A 102 15.30 1.48 14.06
C PRO A 102 14.16 1.80 13.07
N PRO A 103 12.88 1.59 13.43
CA PRO A 103 11.75 1.90 12.55
C PRO A 103 11.75 3.32 11.97
N SER A 104 12.19 4.30 12.76
CA SER A 104 12.29 5.71 12.35
C SER A 104 13.39 5.98 11.31
N ALA A 105 14.40 5.10 11.22
CA ALA A 105 15.50 5.24 10.25
C ALA A 105 15.15 4.64 8.88
N VAL A 106 14.18 3.72 8.80
CA VAL A 106 13.87 2.98 7.56
C VAL A 106 13.49 3.91 6.41
N ALA A 107 12.66 4.93 6.67
CA ALA A 107 12.24 5.88 5.63
C ALA A 107 13.41 6.68 5.07
N GLU A 108 14.37 7.06 5.92
CA GLU A 108 15.59 7.75 5.49
C GLU A 108 16.49 6.81 4.68
N GLU A 109 16.66 5.55 5.09
CA GLU A 109 17.43 4.57 4.32
C GLU A 109 16.81 4.32 2.94
N PHE A 110 15.48 4.26 2.84
CA PHE A 110 14.78 4.14 1.56
C PHE A 110 15.00 5.35 0.66
N TYR A 111 14.99 6.56 1.24
CA TYR A 111 15.35 7.79 0.54
C TYR A 111 16.81 7.77 0.07
N GLN A 112 17.75 7.37 0.93
CA GLN A 112 19.16 7.26 0.57
C GLN A 112 19.40 6.21 -0.52
N ALA A 113 18.68 5.09 -0.49
CA ALA A 113 18.73 4.08 -1.54
C ALA A 113 18.27 4.69 -2.88
N ARG A 114 17.12 5.37 -2.89
CA ARG A 114 16.59 6.05 -4.08
C ARG A 114 17.58 7.08 -4.62
N LYS A 115 18.20 7.87 -3.74
CA LYS A 115 19.21 8.87 -4.12
C LYS A 115 20.44 8.23 -4.75
N LYS A 116 21.06 7.25 -4.07
CA LYS A 116 22.26 6.55 -4.56
C LYS A 116 22.02 5.83 -5.89
N LEU A 117 20.86 5.17 -6.02
CA LEU A 117 20.46 4.50 -7.25
C LEU A 117 20.19 5.49 -8.38
N GLY A 118 19.56 6.62 -8.09
CA GLY A 118 19.33 7.70 -9.05
C GLY A 118 20.62 8.37 -9.53
N ASP A 119 21.63 8.50 -8.65
CA ASP A 119 22.96 9.01 -9.01
C ASP A 119 23.69 8.02 -9.94
N GLU A 120 23.58 6.72 -9.67
CA GLU A 120 24.21 5.67 -10.50
C GLU A 120 23.49 5.43 -11.82
N ALA A 121 22.20 5.78 -11.93
CA ALA A 121 21.41 5.65 -13.15
C ALA A 121 22.09 6.28 -14.37
N ARG A 122 22.87 7.34 -14.18
CA ARG A 122 23.59 8.06 -15.26
C ARG A 122 24.80 7.30 -15.80
N ASN A 123 25.33 6.36 -15.02
CA ASN A 123 26.47 5.53 -15.40
C ASN A 123 26.05 4.21 -16.04
N LEU A 124 24.75 3.88 -15.99
CA LEU A 124 24.21 2.68 -16.62
C LEU A 124 24.30 2.77 -18.15
N PRO A 125 24.36 1.64 -18.86
CA PRO A 125 24.35 1.60 -20.32
C PRO A 125 23.17 2.38 -20.95
N GLN A 126 23.39 2.90 -22.16
CA GLN A 126 22.32 3.57 -22.90
C GLN A 126 21.16 2.61 -23.21
N GLY A 127 19.93 3.10 -23.06
CA GLY A 127 18.71 2.32 -23.27
C GLY A 127 18.21 1.58 -22.02
N VAL A 128 18.92 1.66 -20.90
CA VAL A 128 18.41 1.19 -19.60
C VAL A 128 17.29 2.11 -19.11
N LEU A 129 16.18 1.52 -18.70
CA LEU A 129 15.02 2.18 -18.10
C LEU A 129 14.98 1.82 -16.60
N GLY A 130 15.05 2.84 -15.76
CA GLY A 130 15.17 2.69 -14.30
C GLY A 130 16.47 3.29 -13.77
N PRO A 131 16.87 2.99 -12.53
CA PRO A 131 16.23 2.06 -11.59
C PRO A 131 14.93 2.60 -11.00
N PHE A 132 13.87 1.80 -11.05
CA PHE A 132 12.58 2.10 -10.42
C PHE A 132 12.55 1.53 -8.99
N VAL A 133 12.62 2.42 -8.01
CA VAL A 133 12.59 2.06 -6.59
C VAL A 133 11.16 2.06 -6.07
N ASN A 134 10.73 0.92 -5.51
CA ASN A 134 9.48 0.72 -4.80
C ASN A 134 9.76 0.49 -3.30
N ASP A 135 9.53 1.54 -2.52
CA ASP A 135 9.57 1.58 -1.05
C ASP A 135 8.23 1.22 -0.40
N GLU A 136 7.20 0.97 -1.22
CA GLU A 136 5.84 0.62 -0.78
C GLU A 136 5.60 -0.91 -0.81
N TYR A 137 6.66 -1.72 -0.88
CA TYR A 137 6.59 -3.18 -0.74
C TYR A 137 5.91 -3.62 0.58
N SER A 138 5.90 -2.71 1.56
CA SER A 138 5.29 -2.90 2.87
C SER A 138 3.77 -2.78 2.91
N ASP A 139 3.12 -2.27 1.86
CA ASP A 139 1.70 -2.00 1.92
C ASP A 139 0.88 -3.30 1.92
N VAL A 140 0.15 -3.51 3.02
CA VAL A 140 -0.77 -4.63 3.18
C VAL A 140 -2.14 -4.24 2.63
N SER A 141 -2.71 -5.10 1.78
CA SER A 141 -4.08 -4.93 1.31
C SER A 141 -5.07 -5.28 2.43
N PHE A 142 -5.72 -4.27 3.00
CA PHE A 142 -6.74 -4.40 4.03
C PHE A 142 -8.02 -5.04 3.48
N GLY A 143 -8.38 -4.69 2.25
CA GLY A 143 -9.51 -5.28 1.53
C GLY A 143 -9.14 -5.52 0.08
N LEU A 144 -9.62 -6.63 -0.48
CA LEU A 144 -9.44 -6.98 -1.88
C LEU A 144 -10.80 -7.12 -2.54
N TYR A 145 -11.01 -6.40 -3.64
CA TYR A 145 -12.23 -6.44 -4.43
C TYR A 145 -11.94 -6.89 -5.85
N ALA A 146 -12.64 -7.90 -6.33
CA ALA A 146 -12.60 -8.35 -7.71
C ALA A 146 -13.67 -7.61 -8.52
N LEU A 147 -13.25 -6.87 -9.53
CA LEU A 147 -14.12 -6.32 -10.55
C LEU A 147 -14.12 -7.25 -11.76
N LYS A 148 -15.29 -7.79 -12.06
CA LYS A 148 -15.51 -8.72 -13.19
C LYS A 148 -16.53 -8.13 -14.14
N ALA A 149 -16.34 -8.34 -15.44
CA ALA A 149 -17.34 -8.02 -16.44
C ALA A 149 -17.35 -9.06 -17.55
N GLN A 150 -18.50 -9.68 -17.79
CA GLN A 150 -18.62 -10.72 -18.81
C GLN A 150 -18.74 -10.08 -20.20
N GLY A 151 -17.82 -10.42 -21.11
CA GLY A 151 -17.84 -9.95 -22.51
C GLY A 151 -17.42 -8.49 -22.72
N MET A 152 -16.93 -7.81 -21.68
CA MET A 152 -16.43 -6.44 -21.78
C MET A 152 -14.92 -6.42 -22.11
N PRO A 153 -14.43 -5.51 -22.99
CA PRO A 153 -13.01 -5.31 -23.19
C PRO A 153 -12.30 -4.90 -21.89
N MET A 154 -11.12 -5.46 -21.64
CA MET A 154 -10.34 -5.17 -20.42
C MET A 154 -10.12 -3.67 -20.20
N ARG A 155 -9.86 -2.89 -21.26
CA ARG A 155 -9.71 -1.43 -21.14
C ARG A 155 -10.91 -0.76 -20.49
N ASP A 156 -12.11 -1.12 -20.92
CA ASP A 156 -13.31 -0.48 -20.41
C ASP A 156 -13.55 -0.90 -18.95
N LEU A 157 -13.20 -2.14 -18.60
CA LEU A 157 -13.17 -2.61 -17.22
C LEU A 157 -12.15 -1.85 -16.34
N VAL A 158 -10.94 -1.57 -16.85
CA VAL A 158 -9.92 -0.75 -16.16
C VAL A 158 -10.46 0.67 -15.93
N ARG A 159 -11.14 1.27 -16.91
CA ARG A 159 -11.72 2.61 -16.76
C ARG A 159 -12.79 2.64 -15.67
N GLU A 160 -13.63 1.61 -15.59
CA GLU A 160 -14.59 1.48 -14.50
C GLU A 160 -13.88 1.23 -13.15
N ALA A 161 -12.86 0.37 -13.11
CA ALA A 161 -12.03 0.19 -11.92
C ALA A 161 -11.43 1.51 -11.44
N GLU A 162 -11.03 2.39 -12.36
CA GLU A 162 -10.41 3.66 -12.02
C GLU A 162 -11.39 4.70 -11.47
N LYS A 163 -12.65 4.67 -11.93
CA LYS A 163 -13.74 5.42 -11.28
C LYS A 163 -14.01 4.90 -9.88
N ILE A 164 -14.12 3.57 -9.72
CA ILE A 164 -14.29 2.93 -8.40
C ILE A 164 -13.13 3.29 -7.48
N ARG A 165 -11.90 3.31 -8.00
CA ARG A 165 -10.69 3.73 -7.26
C ARG A 165 -10.86 5.15 -6.73
N GLN A 166 -11.21 6.11 -7.58
CA GLN A 166 -11.43 7.51 -7.17
C GLN A 166 -12.53 7.62 -6.10
N ASP A 167 -13.62 6.89 -6.28
CA ASP A 167 -14.76 6.87 -5.37
C ASP A 167 -14.43 6.27 -3.99
N MET A 168 -13.63 5.21 -3.96
CA MET A 168 -13.21 4.54 -2.73
C MET A 168 -12.08 5.30 -2.00
N LEU A 169 -11.28 6.10 -2.71
CA LEU A 169 -10.26 6.97 -2.08
C LEU A 169 -10.88 8.05 -1.17
N HIS A 170 -12.17 8.36 -1.33
CA HIS A 170 -12.89 9.29 -0.47
C HIS A 170 -13.38 8.66 0.85
N VAL A 171 -13.24 7.34 1.02
CA VAL A 171 -13.59 6.66 2.27
C VAL A 171 -12.57 7.00 3.36
N PRO A 172 -13.00 7.50 4.55
CA PRO A 172 -12.10 7.77 5.66
C PRO A 172 -11.29 6.54 6.06
N GLY A 173 -9.97 6.70 6.21
CA GLY A 173 -9.06 5.62 6.56
C GLY A 173 -8.44 4.88 5.38
N VAL A 174 -8.82 5.18 4.13
CA VAL A 174 -8.12 4.68 2.95
C VAL A 174 -6.88 5.52 2.68
N LYS A 175 -5.71 4.87 2.55
CA LYS A 175 -4.44 5.51 2.19
C LYS A 175 -4.29 5.59 0.68
N LYS A 176 -4.46 4.44 0.01
CA LYS A 176 -4.38 4.30 -1.44
C LYS A 176 -5.11 3.04 -1.88
N ILE A 177 -5.33 2.92 -3.18
CA ILE A 177 -5.94 1.75 -3.79
C ILE A 177 -5.09 1.35 -5.00
N ASN A 178 -4.66 0.10 -5.01
CA ASN A 178 -3.86 -0.48 -6.08
C ASN A 178 -4.77 -1.24 -7.04
N ILE A 179 -4.66 -0.94 -8.33
CA ILE A 179 -5.27 -1.74 -9.40
C ILE A 179 -4.27 -2.82 -9.82
N LEU A 180 -4.68 -4.07 -9.76
CA LEU A 180 -3.85 -5.22 -10.13
C LEU A 180 -4.55 -6.02 -11.24
N GLY A 181 -3.75 -6.55 -12.16
CA GLY A 181 -4.25 -7.34 -13.29
C GLY A 181 -4.64 -6.50 -14.50
N GLU A 182 -4.31 -5.21 -14.50
CA GLU A 182 -4.37 -4.39 -15.71
C GLU A 182 -3.38 -4.92 -16.75
N GLN A 183 -3.89 -5.16 -17.96
CA GLN A 183 -3.07 -5.44 -19.13
C GLN A 183 -3.01 -4.17 -19.98
N PRO A 184 -1.85 -3.50 -20.10
CA PRO A 184 -1.74 -2.26 -20.86
C PRO A 184 -2.13 -2.43 -22.33
N GLU A 185 -2.90 -1.48 -22.86
CA GLU A 185 -3.10 -1.38 -24.31
C GLU A 185 -1.82 -0.88 -24.99
N GLN A 186 -1.50 -1.46 -26.15
CA GLN A 186 -0.38 -1.05 -27.00
C GLN A 186 -0.85 -0.95 -28.46
N ILE A 187 -0.14 -0.13 -29.24
CA ILE A 187 -0.36 -0.03 -30.69
C ILE A 187 0.76 -0.80 -31.37
N PHE A 188 0.39 -1.88 -32.05
CA PHE A 188 1.30 -2.71 -32.81
C PHE A 188 1.43 -2.14 -34.22
N VAL A 189 2.68 -2.00 -34.68
CA VAL A 189 3.03 -1.66 -36.05
C VAL A 189 3.74 -2.87 -36.64
N GLU A 190 3.00 -3.69 -37.37
CA GLU A 190 3.44 -4.98 -37.90
C GLU A 190 3.80 -4.85 -39.37
N PHE A 191 4.99 -5.28 -39.76
CA PHE A 191 5.47 -5.15 -41.14
C PHE A 191 6.20 -6.40 -41.60
N SER A 192 6.11 -6.69 -42.90
CA SER A 192 6.91 -7.73 -43.53
C SER A 192 8.30 -7.19 -43.86
N TYR A 193 9.33 -7.89 -43.39
CA TYR A 193 10.73 -7.54 -43.67
C TYR A 193 11.03 -7.56 -45.18
N GLU A 194 10.46 -8.51 -45.92
CA GLU A 194 10.63 -8.64 -47.37
C GLU A 194 10.04 -7.43 -48.13
N LYS A 195 8.86 -6.96 -47.70
CA LYS A 195 8.19 -5.80 -48.29
C LYS A 195 8.98 -4.51 -48.04
N LEU A 196 9.48 -4.32 -46.82
CA LEU A 196 10.33 -3.19 -46.48
C LEU A 196 11.65 -3.20 -47.26
N ALA A 197 12.30 -4.36 -47.38
CA ALA A 197 13.54 -4.52 -48.13
C ALA A 197 13.37 -4.18 -49.62
N THR A 198 12.26 -4.58 -50.24
CA THR A 198 11.94 -4.25 -51.65
C THR A 198 11.74 -2.76 -51.87
N LEU A 199 11.22 -2.05 -50.87
CA LEU A 199 10.98 -0.61 -50.92
C LEU A 199 12.20 0.22 -50.47
N GLY A 200 13.26 -0.43 -49.99
CA GLY A 200 14.45 0.24 -49.45
C GLY A 200 14.16 1.05 -48.19
N ILE A 201 13.19 0.62 -47.38
CA ILE A 201 12.78 1.28 -46.13
C ILE A 201 13.33 0.47 -44.96
N SER A 202 14.06 1.10 -44.04
CA SER A 202 14.50 0.43 -42.82
C SER A 202 13.46 0.57 -41.70
N PRO A 203 13.39 -0.39 -40.76
CA PRO A 203 12.57 -0.22 -39.55
C PRO A 203 12.95 1.02 -38.73
N GLN A 204 14.21 1.46 -38.80
CA GLN A 204 14.68 2.68 -38.15
C GLN A 204 14.05 3.94 -38.75
N ASP A 205 13.82 3.96 -40.07
CA ASP A 205 13.14 5.07 -40.74
C ASP A 205 11.70 5.21 -40.27
N ILE A 206 11.01 4.08 -40.05
CA ILE A 206 9.66 4.04 -39.49
C ILE A 206 9.66 4.58 -38.06
N ALA A 207 10.55 4.08 -37.19
CA ALA A 207 10.65 4.55 -35.81
C ALA A 207 10.95 6.05 -35.74
N ALA A 208 11.88 6.54 -36.56
CA ALA A 208 12.21 7.96 -36.65
C ALA A 208 11.04 8.82 -37.15
N ALA A 209 10.29 8.34 -38.15
CA ALA A 209 9.11 9.05 -38.64
C ALA A 209 8.00 9.15 -37.57
N LEU A 210 7.75 8.05 -36.85
CA LEU A 210 6.78 8.02 -35.75
C LEU A 210 7.18 8.98 -34.63
N GLN A 211 8.45 8.98 -34.21
CA GLN A 211 8.97 9.88 -33.17
C GLN A 211 8.90 11.35 -33.56
N ARG A 212 9.29 11.70 -34.79
CA ARG A 212 9.25 13.08 -35.30
C ARG A 212 7.85 13.69 -35.22
N ARG A 213 6.83 12.90 -35.56
CA ARG A 213 5.44 13.38 -35.53
C ARG A 213 4.88 13.46 -34.11
N ASN A 214 5.20 12.50 -33.24
CA ASN A 214 4.70 12.49 -31.86
C ASN A 214 5.38 13.51 -30.92
N THR A 215 6.08 14.52 -31.45
CA THR A 215 6.77 15.53 -30.65
C THR A 215 5.84 16.73 -30.43
N VAL A 216 5.52 17.02 -29.17
CA VAL A 216 4.79 18.25 -28.80
C VAL A 216 5.74 19.43 -28.97
N THR A 217 5.57 20.21 -30.04
CA THR A 217 6.43 21.36 -30.32
C THR A 217 5.81 22.64 -29.73
N PRO A 218 6.52 23.38 -28.86
CA PRO A 218 6.03 24.66 -28.37
C PRO A 218 5.99 25.68 -29.52
N ALA A 219 4.78 26.15 -29.86
CA ALA A 219 4.58 27.09 -30.98
C ALA A 219 4.59 28.57 -30.55
N GLY A 220 4.86 28.85 -29.28
CA GLY A 220 4.99 30.20 -28.73
C GLY A 220 3.65 30.92 -28.50
N SER A 221 3.72 32.23 -28.37
CA SER A 221 2.58 33.11 -28.13
C SER A 221 2.75 34.42 -28.91
N ILE A 222 1.63 35.00 -29.34
CA ILE A 222 1.59 36.30 -30.01
C ILE A 222 0.99 37.31 -29.04
N ASP A 223 1.74 38.38 -28.78
CA ASP A 223 1.22 39.56 -28.07
C ASP A 223 0.35 40.37 -29.05
N THR A 224 -0.93 40.49 -28.72
CA THR A 224 -1.89 41.31 -29.47
C THR A 224 -2.12 42.62 -28.71
N GLN A 225 -2.85 43.59 -29.30
CA GLN A 225 -3.26 44.80 -28.57
C GLN A 225 -4.25 44.51 -27.42
N GLY A 226 -4.71 43.26 -27.29
CA GLY A 226 -5.52 42.76 -26.19
C GLY A 226 -4.87 41.52 -25.55
N PRO A 227 -5.62 40.45 -25.27
CA PRO A 227 -5.07 39.27 -24.61
C PRO A 227 -4.02 38.57 -25.48
N GLN A 228 -2.97 38.06 -24.81
CA GLN A 228 -1.93 37.24 -25.41
C GLN A 228 -2.54 35.93 -25.93
N VAL A 229 -2.25 35.58 -27.18
CA VAL A 229 -2.76 34.36 -27.83
C VAL A 229 -1.65 33.31 -27.86
N PHE A 230 -1.86 32.18 -27.19
CA PHE A 230 -0.93 31.05 -27.24
C PHE A 230 -1.20 30.21 -28.50
N ILE A 231 -0.16 29.98 -29.30
CA ILE A 231 -0.24 29.08 -30.44
C ILE A 231 0.08 27.66 -29.94
N ARG A 232 -0.75 26.70 -30.33
CA ARG A 232 -0.49 25.26 -30.11
C ARG A 232 -0.57 24.55 -31.45
N LEU A 233 0.46 23.78 -31.77
CA LEU A 233 0.46 22.90 -32.92
C LEU A 233 0.07 21.50 -32.43
N ASP A 234 -1.07 21.00 -32.90
CA ASP A 234 -1.48 19.62 -32.63
C ASP A 234 -0.67 18.68 -33.52
N GLY A 235 0.38 18.09 -32.95
CA GLY A 235 1.23 17.09 -33.61
C GLY A 235 1.06 15.67 -33.06
N ALA A 236 0.51 15.53 -31.85
CA ALA A 236 0.38 14.24 -31.18
C ALA A 236 -0.62 13.32 -31.89
N TYR A 237 -0.39 12.01 -31.83
CA TYR A 237 -1.33 11.03 -32.34
C TYR A 237 -2.57 10.95 -31.45
N ASP A 238 -3.75 11.06 -32.06
CA ASP A 238 -5.05 11.01 -31.38
C ASP A 238 -5.79 9.67 -31.61
N SER A 239 -5.36 8.92 -32.62
CA SER A 239 -6.06 7.74 -33.13
C SER A 239 -5.11 6.75 -33.80
N VAL A 240 -5.52 5.48 -33.88
CA VAL A 240 -4.77 4.45 -34.62
C VAL A 240 -4.63 4.84 -36.09
N GLN A 241 -5.68 5.47 -36.65
CA GLN A 241 -5.69 5.96 -38.02
C GLN A 241 -4.63 7.06 -38.24
N SER A 242 -4.50 8.00 -37.30
CA SER A 242 -3.47 9.05 -37.40
C SER A 242 -2.04 8.48 -37.46
N ILE A 243 -1.78 7.37 -36.77
CA ILE A 243 -0.52 6.63 -36.82
C ILE A 243 -0.36 5.94 -38.18
N ALA A 244 -1.40 5.26 -38.65
CA ALA A 244 -1.40 4.58 -39.95
C ALA A 244 -1.19 5.55 -41.14
N ASP A 245 -1.71 6.78 -41.04
CA ASP A 245 -1.55 7.83 -42.05
C ASP A 245 -0.19 8.56 -41.98
N THR A 246 0.74 8.09 -41.15
CA THR A 246 2.06 8.74 -41.02
C THR A 246 2.87 8.62 -42.30
N PRO A 247 3.35 9.75 -42.86
CA PRO A 247 4.16 9.72 -44.07
C PRO A 247 5.57 9.21 -43.75
N ILE A 248 5.97 8.16 -44.44
CA ILE A 248 7.30 7.57 -44.46
C ILE A 248 7.97 7.98 -45.77
N VAL A 249 8.99 8.83 -45.66
CA VAL A 249 9.76 9.30 -46.82
C VAL A 249 11.03 8.46 -46.92
N ALA A 250 11.14 7.69 -48.00
CA ALA A 250 12.31 6.87 -48.29
C ALA A 250 12.62 6.91 -49.78
N SER A 251 13.89 7.06 -50.13
CA SER A 251 14.38 7.04 -51.52
C SER A 251 13.60 7.96 -52.48
N GLY A 252 13.19 9.14 -51.99
CA GLY A 252 12.44 10.14 -52.77
C GLY A 252 10.95 9.84 -52.98
N ARG A 253 10.42 8.77 -52.37
CA ARG A 253 8.98 8.43 -52.37
C ARG A 253 8.39 8.67 -50.99
N ALA A 254 7.20 9.26 -50.96
CA ALA A 254 6.39 9.38 -49.75
C ALA A 254 5.32 8.28 -49.78
N LEU A 255 5.38 7.35 -48.84
CA LEU A 255 4.38 6.31 -48.62
C LEU A 255 3.73 6.51 -47.26
N LYS A 256 2.50 6.06 -47.08
CA LYS A 256 1.89 6.03 -45.76
C LYS A 256 2.37 4.80 -44.99
N LEU A 257 2.36 4.88 -43.66
CA LEU A 257 2.66 3.72 -42.83
C LEU A 257 1.71 2.55 -43.13
N SER A 258 0.42 2.84 -43.38
CA SER A 258 -0.58 1.85 -43.81
C SER A 258 -0.23 1.12 -45.11
N ASP A 259 0.58 1.72 -45.98
CA ASP A 259 0.96 1.11 -47.26
C ASP A 259 2.03 0.02 -47.05
N ILE A 260 2.75 0.05 -45.93
CA ILE A 260 3.92 -0.79 -45.66
C ILE A 260 3.80 -1.64 -44.39
N ALA A 261 2.93 -1.26 -43.46
CA ALA A 261 2.71 -1.90 -42.17
C ALA A 261 1.22 -1.94 -41.81
N GLU A 262 0.81 -2.98 -41.10
CA GLU A 262 -0.48 -3.06 -40.42
C GLU A 262 -0.37 -2.39 -39.05
N VAL A 263 -1.23 -1.40 -38.80
CA VAL A 263 -1.28 -0.69 -37.53
C VAL A 263 -2.56 -1.10 -36.82
N ARG A 264 -2.41 -1.85 -35.72
CA ARG A 264 -3.55 -2.34 -34.94
C ARG A 264 -3.37 -2.01 -33.47
N ARG A 265 -4.50 -1.74 -32.81
CA ARG A 265 -4.54 -1.67 -31.34
C ARG A 265 -4.69 -3.08 -30.78
N GLY A 266 -3.89 -3.40 -29.80
CA GLY A 266 -3.98 -4.66 -29.06
C GLY A 266 -3.62 -4.47 -27.60
N TYR A 267 -3.54 -5.57 -26.88
CA TYR A 267 -3.02 -5.59 -25.53
C TYR A 267 -1.56 -6.04 -25.55
N GLN A 268 -0.78 -5.64 -24.55
CA GLN A 268 0.61 -6.08 -24.41
C GLN A 268 0.69 -7.62 -24.44
N GLU A 269 1.51 -8.15 -25.35
CA GLU A 269 1.75 -9.58 -25.50
C GLU A 269 3.25 -9.92 -25.39
N PRO A 270 3.64 -10.96 -24.62
CA PRO A 270 2.79 -11.77 -23.74
C PRO A 270 2.27 -10.95 -22.54
N ALA A 271 1.12 -11.34 -21.99
CA ALA A 271 0.57 -10.70 -20.80
C ALA A 271 1.55 -10.85 -19.63
N GLY A 272 1.84 -9.75 -18.93
CA GLY A 272 2.79 -9.76 -17.80
C GLY A 272 2.32 -10.67 -16.66
N TYR A 273 1.06 -10.48 -16.23
CA TYR A 273 0.37 -11.37 -15.31
C TYR A 273 -1.14 -11.22 -15.53
N VAL A 274 -1.90 -12.29 -15.26
CA VAL A 274 -3.35 -12.33 -15.42
C VAL A 274 -3.96 -12.76 -14.10
N ILE A 275 -4.96 -12.03 -13.63
CA ILE A 275 -5.71 -12.39 -12.42
C ILE A 275 -7.07 -12.97 -12.83
N ARG A 276 -7.45 -14.06 -12.15
CA ARG A 276 -8.78 -14.66 -12.29
C ARG A 276 -9.42 -14.81 -10.92
N HIS A 277 -10.72 -14.59 -10.86
CA HIS A 277 -11.55 -14.85 -9.68
C HIS A 277 -12.67 -15.79 -10.10
N ASP A 278 -12.80 -16.94 -9.44
CA ASP A 278 -13.72 -18.03 -9.80
C ASP A 278 -13.61 -18.49 -11.27
N GLY A 279 -12.40 -18.46 -11.84
CA GLY A 279 -12.14 -18.88 -13.22
C GLY A 279 -12.38 -17.79 -14.28
N GLU A 280 -12.95 -16.64 -13.92
CA GLU A 280 -13.17 -15.51 -14.82
C GLU A 280 -12.04 -14.47 -14.70
N PRO A 281 -11.59 -13.84 -15.81
CA PRO A 281 -10.67 -12.71 -15.75
C PRO A 281 -11.23 -11.57 -14.89
N ALA A 282 -10.40 -11.03 -13.99
CA ALA A 282 -10.81 -10.01 -13.05
C ALA A 282 -9.71 -8.95 -12.88
N ILE A 283 -10.12 -7.72 -12.62
CA ILE A 283 -9.24 -6.66 -12.11
C ILE A 283 -9.42 -6.62 -10.60
N MET A 284 -8.32 -6.63 -9.85
CA MET A 284 -8.35 -6.53 -8.41
C MET A 284 -8.11 -5.09 -7.96
N LEU A 285 -8.94 -4.60 -7.05
CA LEU A 285 -8.71 -3.37 -6.31
C LEU A 285 -8.27 -3.73 -4.89
N GLY A 286 -6.99 -3.49 -4.60
CA GLY A 286 -6.41 -3.66 -3.26
C GLY A 286 -6.45 -2.36 -2.49
N VAL A 287 -7.25 -2.31 -1.43
CA VAL A 287 -7.38 -1.15 -0.54
C VAL A 287 -6.30 -1.21 0.52
N VAL A 288 -5.51 -0.16 0.65
CA VAL A 288 -4.49 -0.01 1.69
C VAL A 288 -5.01 0.93 2.76
N MET A 289 -4.99 0.47 4.01
CA MET A 289 -5.44 1.26 5.17
C MET A 289 -4.38 2.30 5.59
N GLN A 290 -4.83 3.45 6.08
CA GLN A 290 -3.96 4.44 6.72
C GLN A 290 -3.36 3.87 8.01
N GLN A 291 -2.09 4.18 8.26
CA GLN A 291 -1.41 3.71 9.46
C GLN A 291 -2.12 4.24 10.71
N GLY A 292 -2.41 3.33 11.65
CA GLY A 292 -3.07 3.63 12.92
C GLY A 292 -4.57 3.90 12.85
N TRP A 293 -5.19 3.70 11.67
CA TRP A 293 -6.64 3.77 11.55
C TRP A 293 -7.30 2.53 12.17
N ASN A 294 -8.54 2.68 12.66
CA ASN A 294 -9.31 1.57 13.21
C ASN A 294 -9.84 0.68 12.07
N GLY A 295 -9.33 -0.55 11.98
CA GLY A 295 -9.72 -1.49 10.93
C GLY A 295 -11.22 -1.82 10.93
N LEU A 296 -11.87 -1.90 12.09
CA LEU A 296 -13.31 -2.18 12.16
C LEU A 296 -14.17 -1.02 11.63
N GLU A 297 -13.74 0.23 11.87
CA GLU A 297 -14.42 1.41 11.33
C GLU A 297 -14.24 1.50 9.81
N LEU A 298 -13.01 1.25 9.33
CA LEU A 298 -12.73 1.22 7.90
C LEU A 298 -13.52 0.12 7.20
N GLY A 299 -13.57 -1.09 7.75
CA GLY A 299 -14.33 -2.21 7.18
C GLY A 299 -15.81 -1.87 6.98
N LYS A 300 -16.45 -1.24 7.98
CA LYS A 300 -17.85 -0.79 7.86
C LYS A 300 -18.03 0.29 6.79
N ALA A 301 -17.14 1.29 6.76
CA ALA A 301 -17.20 2.36 5.78
C ALA A 301 -16.97 1.85 4.34
N LEU A 302 -16.05 0.90 4.16
CA LEU A 302 -15.80 0.23 2.89
C LEU A 302 -16.98 -0.64 2.45
N GLU A 303 -17.60 -1.39 3.37
CA GLU A 303 -18.79 -2.18 3.07
C GLU A 303 -19.94 -1.29 2.57
N GLU A 304 -20.25 -0.21 3.31
CA GLU A 304 -21.29 0.74 2.93
C GLU A 304 -21.01 1.36 1.56
N ARG A 305 -19.77 1.82 1.33
CA ARG A 305 -19.39 2.43 0.05
C ARG A 305 -19.40 1.41 -1.10
N SER A 306 -18.89 0.21 -0.89
CA SER A 306 -18.85 -0.84 -1.92
C SER A 306 -20.25 -1.30 -2.31
N SER A 307 -21.19 -1.36 -1.37
CA SER A 307 -22.60 -1.65 -1.64
C SER A 307 -23.26 -0.56 -2.48
N GLN A 308 -23.01 0.72 -2.18
CA GLN A 308 -23.49 1.84 -2.99
C GLN A 308 -22.91 1.80 -4.41
N ILE A 309 -21.61 1.54 -4.54
CA ILE A 309 -20.95 1.40 -5.83
C ILE A 309 -21.58 0.25 -6.62
N ALA A 310 -21.74 -0.92 -6.00
CA ALA A 310 -22.33 -2.10 -6.63
C ALA A 310 -23.75 -1.83 -7.19
N GLN A 311 -24.54 -0.98 -6.54
CA GLN A 311 -25.87 -0.57 -7.03
C GLN A 311 -25.82 0.38 -8.22
N SER A 312 -24.74 1.15 -8.37
CA SER A 312 -24.54 2.11 -9.46
C SER A 312 -23.84 1.51 -10.70
N LEU A 313 -23.34 0.27 -10.59
CA LEU A 313 -22.58 -0.37 -11.66
C LEU A 313 -23.49 -0.67 -12.87
N PRO A 314 -22.97 -0.49 -14.10
CA PRO A 314 -23.63 -0.95 -15.32
C PRO A 314 -23.95 -2.45 -15.28
N LEU A 315 -25.03 -2.84 -15.95
CA LEU A 315 -25.41 -4.25 -16.11
C LEU A 315 -24.24 -5.06 -16.71
N GLY A 316 -23.95 -6.22 -16.12
CA GLY A 316 -22.87 -7.10 -16.55
C GLY A 316 -21.53 -6.85 -15.88
N ILE A 317 -21.39 -5.80 -15.06
CA ILE A 317 -20.23 -5.58 -14.19
C ILE A 317 -20.59 -5.98 -12.76
N THR A 318 -19.70 -6.72 -12.10
CA THR A 318 -19.85 -7.13 -10.71
C THR A 318 -18.60 -6.79 -9.91
N LEU A 319 -18.80 -6.15 -8.76
CA LEU A 319 -17.75 -5.91 -7.77
C LEU A 319 -17.97 -6.88 -6.61
N THR A 320 -17.03 -7.80 -6.41
CA THR A 320 -17.09 -8.81 -5.35
C THR A 320 -15.98 -8.61 -4.36
N LYS A 321 -16.30 -8.58 -3.07
CA LYS A 321 -15.29 -8.56 -2.01
C LYS A 321 -14.68 -9.95 -1.86
N VAL A 322 -13.37 -10.06 -2.06
CA VAL A 322 -12.60 -11.31 -2.04
C VAL A 322 -11.97 -11.57 -0.69
N SER A 323 -11.41 -10.51 -0.09
CA SER A 323 -10.79 -10.55 1.23
C SER A 323 -11.19 -9.32 2.01
N ASP A 324 -11.45 -9.52 3.29
CA ASP A 324 -11.83 -8.48 4.24
C ASP A 324 -11.13 -8.70 5.58
N GLN A 325 -10.12 -7.88 5.84
CA GLN A 325 -9.36 -7.95 7.08
C GLN A 325 -10.21 -7.55 8.30
N ALA A 326 -11.28 -6.77 8.13
CA ALA A 326 -12.14 -6.37 9.24
C ALA A 326 -12.86 -7.56 9.88
N VAL A 327 -13.24 -8.58 9.09
CA VAL A 327 -13.89 -9.80 9.60
C VAL A 327 -12.96 -10.56 10.54
N ASN A 328 -11.68 -10.68 10.15
CA ASN A 328 -10.67 -11.34 10.98
C ASN A 328 -10.41 -10.55 12.28
N ILE A 329 -10.34 -9.21 12.19
CA ILE A 329 -10.18 -8.34 13.36
C ILE A 329 -11.38 -8.48 14.31
N ASP A 330 -12.61 -8.48 13.79
CA ASP A 330 -13.83 -8.56 14.61
C ASP A 330 -13.90 -9.90 15.35
N ALA A 331 -13.65 -11.00 14.63
CA ALA A 331 -13.59 -12.32 15.23
C ALA A 331 -12.47 -12.41 16.29
N ALA A 332 -11.25 -11.98 15.95
CA ALA A 332 -10.09 -12.09 16.84
C ALA A 332 -10.26 -11.22 18.09
N VAL A 333 -10.56 -9.93 17.94
CA VAL A 333 -10.68 -8.99 19.07
C VAL A 333 -11.96 -9.26 19.87
N GLY A 334 -13.08 -9.58 19.22
CA GLY A 334 -14.33 -9.91 19.88
C GLY A 334 -14.20 -11.15 20.77
N GLU A 335 -13.65 -12.24 20.22
CA GLU A 335 -13.39 -13.46 20.99
C GLU A 335 -12.45 -13.19 22.17
N PHE A 336 -11.39 -12.40 21.94
CA PHE A 336 -10.44 -12.06 22.99
C PHE A 336 -11.04 -11.19 24.09
N MET A 337 -11.89 -10.21 23.73
CA MET A 337 -12.59 -9.36 24.70
C MET A 337 -13.54 -10.16 25.57
N VAL A 338 -14.23 -11.16 25.01
CA VAL A 338 -15.05 -12.10 25.78
C VAL A 338 -14.19 -12.90 26.74
N LYS A 339 -13.06 -13.46 26.27
CA LYS A 339 -12.12 -14.21 27.13
C LYS A 339 -11.54 -13.33 28.24
N PHE A 340 -11.18 -12.09 27.94
CA PHE A 340 -10.69 -11.11 28.90
C PHE A 340 -11.76 -10.77 29.95
N ALA A 341 -13.00 -10.50 29.53
CA ALA A 341 -14.11 -10.23 30.44
C ALA A 341 -14.44 -11.44 31.32
N MET A 342 -14.38 -12.66 30.78
CA MET A 342 -14.54 -13.89 31.55
C MET A 342 -13.41 -14.08 32.56
N ALA A 343 -12.15 -13.90 32.16
CA ALA A 343 -11.00 -14.00 33.06
C ALA A 343 -11.11 -12.98 34.20
N LEU A 344 -11.44 -11.73 33.88
CA LEU A 344 -11.72 -10.69 34.86
C LEU A 344 -12.86 -11.09 35.80
N GLY A 345 -13.98 -11.55 35.25
CA GLY A 345 -15.13 -12.00 36.03
C GLY A 345 -14.79 -13.13 37.01
N VAL A 346 -14.01 -14.14 36.58
CA VAL A 346 -13.55 -15.24 37.44
C VAL A 346 -12.66 -14.72 38.56
N VAL A 347 -11.70 -13.85 38.26
CA VAL A 347 -10.79 -13.27 39.25
C VAL A 347 -11.56 -12.44 40.28
N LEU A 348 -12.51 -11.60 39.84
CA LEU A 348 -13.37 -10.84 40.74
C LEU A 348 -14.24 -11.75 41.61
N PHE A 349 -14.82 -12.79 41.02
CA PHE A 349 -15.64 -13.77 41.72
C PHE A 349 -14.87 -14.53 42.80
N VAL A 350 -13.68 -15.04 42.46
CA VAL A 350 -12.80 -15.74 43.42
C VAL A 350 -12.36 -14.79 44.54
N SER A 351 -11.98 -13.55 44.21
CA SER A 351 -11.58 -12.56 45.22
C SER A 351 -12.71 -12.23 46.21
N LEU A 352 -13.96 -12.12 45.73
CA LEU A 352 -15.12 -11.81 46.57
C LEU A 352 -15.46 -12.96 47.52
N ILE A 353 -15.32 -14.21 47.08
CA ILE A 353 -15.55 -15.39 47.91
C ILE A 353 -14.43 -15.57 48.94
N ALA A 354 -13.17 -15.43 48.51
CA ALA A 354 -12.02 -15.67 49.37
C ALA A 354 -11.88 -14.64 50.49
N LEU A 355 -12.12 -13.35 50.19
CA LEU A 355 -11.82 -12.23 51.10
C LEU A 355 -13.07 -11.63 51.75
N GLY A 356 -14.25 -12.05 51.33
CA GLY A 356 -15.53 -11.51 51.78
C GLY A 356 -15.91 -10.17 51.13
N TRP A 357 -17.15 -9.74 51.39
CA TRP A 357 -17.82 -8.68 50.61
C TRP A 357 -17.10 -7.32 50.61
N ARG A 358 -16.59 -6.87 51.76
CA ARG A 358 -15.98 -5.53 51.88
C ARG A 358 -14.62 -5.48 51.20
N VAL A 359 -13.77 -6.49 51.42
CA VAL A 359 -12.42 -6.54 50.86
C VAL A 359 -12.47 -6.87 49.38
N GLY A 360 -13.32 -7.83 48.98
CA GLY A 360 -13.49 -8.20 47.57
C GLY A 360 -13.95 -7.03 46.68
N ILE A 361 -14.82 -6.14 47.17
CA ILE A 361 -15.22 -4.94 46.41
C ILE A 361 -14.04 -3.97 46.22
N VAL A 362 -13.17 -3.81 47.21
CA VAL A 362 -12.00 -2.94 47.09
C VAL A 362 -11.05 -3.47 46.02
N VAL A 363 -10.77 -4.77 46.03
CA VAL A 363 -9.97 -5.43 44.98
C VAL A 363 -10.66 -5.29 43.62
N ALA A 364 -11.98 -5.50 43.57
CA ALA A 364 -12.75 -5.42 42.33
C ALA A 364 -12.79 -4.02 41.71
N LEU A 365 -12.66 -2.96 42.51
CA LEU A 365 -12.54 -1.59 42.02
C LEU A 365 -11.10 -1.22 41.66
N ALA A 366 -10.10 -1.81 42.33
CA ALA A 366 -8.69 -1.56 42.04
C ALA A 366 -8.30 -2.07 40.63
N VAL A 367 -8.85 -3.21 40.21
CA VAL A 367 -8.50 -3.84 38.93
C VAL A 367 -8.91 -3.01 37.69
N PRO A 368 -10.15 -2.54 37.54
CA PRO A 368 -10.50 -1.64 36.44
C PRO A 368 -9.72 -0.34 36.45
N LEU A 369 -9.35 0.17 37.64
CA LEU A 369 -8.56 1.39 37.77
C LEU A 369 -7.14 1.22 37.23
N THR A 370 -6.49 0.08 37.49
CA THR A 370 -5.16 -0.19 36.94
C THR A 370 -5.21 -0.40 35.44
N LEU A 371 -6.23 -1.10 34.93
CA LEU A 371 -6.48 -1.24 33.50
C LEU A 371 -6.73 0.11 32.82
N ALA A 372 -7.49 1.01 33.47
CA ALA A 372 -7.71 2.37 32.99
C ALA A 372 -6.40 3.13 32.79
N VAL A 373 -5.45 3.02 33.73
CA VAL A 373 -4.11 3.59 33.61
C VAL A 373 -3.34 2.95 32.45
N VAL A 374 -3.40 1.63 32.29
CA VAL A 374 -2.75 0.93 31.17
C VAL A 374 -3.32 1.40 29.82
N PHE A 375 -4.63 1.58 29.70
CA PHE A 375 -5.27 2.07 28.48
C PHE A 375 -4.83 3.50 28.14
N ILE A 376 -4.64 4.37 29.13
CA ILE A 376 -4.10 5.72 28.93
C ILE A 376 -2.67 5.63 28.37
N ILE A 377 -1.81 4.79 28.96
CA ILE A 377 -0.43 4.60 28.49
C ILE A 377 -0.40 4.00 27.08
N MET A 378 -1.29 3.04 26.80
CA MET A 378 -1.42 2.48 25.45
C MET A 378 -1.81 3.55 24.44
N LEU A 379 -2.75 4.43 24.79
CA LEU A 379 -3.18 5.52 23.91
C LEU A 379 -2.05 6.51 23.64
N GLU A 380 -1.31 6.92 24.68
CA GLU A 380 -0.16 7.83 24.55
C GLU A 380 0.97 7.22 23.71
N THR A 381 1.23 5.93 23.88
CA THR A 381 2.28 5.20 23.14
C THR A 381 1.84 4.71 21.76
N GLY A 382 0.60 5.00 21.34
CA GLY A 382 0.06 4.63 20.03
C GLY A 382 -0.13 3.11 19.83
N ARG A 383 -0.31 2.35 20.92
CA ARG A 383 -0.56 0.91 20.88
C ARG A 383 -2.05 0.62 20.70
N PHE A 384 -2.37 -0.46 20.01
CA PHE A 384 -3.74 -0.88 19.71
C PHE A 384 -4.18 -2.06 20.58
N PHE A 385 -5.47 -2.38 20.55
CA PHE A 385 -5.94 -3.70 20.98
C PHE A 385 -5.69 -4.69 19.85
N ASP A 386 -4.75 -5.59 20.08
CA ASP A 386 -4.36 -6.69 19.21
C ASP A 386 -4.21 -7.98 20.03
N ARG A 387 -4.03 -9.11 19.36
CA ARG A 387 -3.95 -10.42 20.04
C ARG A 387 -2.83 -10.50 21.07
N ILE A 388 -1.69 -9.85 20.83
CA ILE A 388 -0.53 -9.89 21.71
C ILE A 388 -0.75 -8.97 22.91
N THR A 389 -1.23 -7.74 22.70
CA THR A 389 -1.52 -6.80 23.79
C THR A 389 -2.64 -7.28 24.69
N LEU A 390 -3.73 -7.83 24.13
CA LEU A 390 -4.80 -8.42 24.92
C LEU A 390 -4.34 -9.67 25.68
N GLY A 391 -3.50 -10.51 25.07
CA GLY A 391 -2.89 -11.65 25.74
C GLY A 391 -2.02 -11.23 26.94
N ALA A 392 -1.20 -10.19 26.75
CA ALA A 392 -0.40 -9.62 27.82
C ALA A 392 -1.25 -9.04 28.96
N LEU A 393 -2.38 -8.39 28.65
CA LEU A 393 -3.33 -7.88 29.65
C LEU A 393 -3.96 -9.02 30.48
N ILE A 394 -4.33 -10.15 29.86
CA ILE A 394 -4.85 -11.32 30.59
C ILE A 394 -3.78 -11.88 31.56
N LEU A 395 -2.54 -12.01 31.10
CA LEU A 395 -1.46 -12.52 31.95
C LEU A 395 -1.13 -11.55 33.09
N ALA A 396 -1.07 -10.25 32.80
CA ALA A 396 -0.80 -9.21 33.79
C ALA A 396 -1.92 -9.12 34.85
N LEU A 397 -3.18 -9.36 34.46
CA LEU A 397 -4.32 -9.34 35.35
C LEU A 397 -4.20 -10.35 36.50
N GLY A 398 -3.71 -11.55 36.21
CA GLY A 398 -3.51 -12.59 37.22
C GLY A 398 -2.48 -12.18 38.29
N LEU A 399 -1.37 -11.58 37.84
CA LEU A 399 -0.31 -11.10 38.73
C LEU A 399 -0.76 -9.88 39.56
N LEU A 400 -1.50 -8.96 38.94
CA LEU A 400 -1.93 -7.72 39.59
C LEU A 400 -2.90 -7.97 40.74
N VAL A 401 -3.77 -8.96 40.60
CA VAL A 401 -4.72 -9.29 41.65
C VAL A 401 -4.04 -9.96 42.83
N ASP A 402 -3.02 -10.79 42.61
CA ASP A 402 -2.25 -11.41 43.69
C ASP A 402 -1.64 -10.35 44.64
N ASP A 403 -0.94 -9.35 44.08
CA ASP A 403 -0.37 -8.24 44.86
C ASP A 403 -1.43 -7.44 45.62
N ALA A 404 -2.58 -7.18 44.99
CA ALA A 404 -3.68 -6.45 45.61
C ALA A 404 -4.32 -7.23 46.77
N ILE A 405 -4.38 -8.57 46.66
CA ILE A 405 -4.86 -9.45 47.71
C ILE A 405 -3.87 -9.46 48.89
N ILE A 406 -2.58 -9.69 48.61
CA ILE A 406 -1.51 -9.74 49.63
C ILE A 406 -1.40 -8.42 50.41
N ALA A 407 -1.66 -7.27 49.79
CA ALA A 407 -1.60 -5.98 50.47
C ALA A 407 -2.77 -5.74 51.44
N ILE A 408 -3.88 -6.48 51.31
CA ILE A 408 -5.07 -6.33 52.15
C ILE A 408 -5.16 -7.43 53.22
N GLU A 409 -4.67 -8.64 52.91
CA GLU A 409 -4.41 -9.69 53.91
C GLU A 409 -3.34 -9.25 54.92
#